data_AF-A0A2V2GFW7-F1
#
_entry.id   AF-A0A2V2GFW7-F1
#
_cell.length_a   1.000
_cell.length_b   1.000
_cell.length_c   1.000
_cell.angle_alpha   90.00
_cell.angle_beta   90.00
_cell.angle_gamma   90.00
#
_symmetry.space_group_name_H-M   'P 1'
#
loop_
_entity.id
_entity.type
_entity.pdbx_description
1 polymer ?
#
loop_
_entity_poly.entity_id
_entity_poly.type
_entity_poly.pdbx_seq_one_letter_code
_entity_poly.pdbx_strand_id
1 'polypeptide(L)'
;MKKTNRKSRIFRRTSLQKGNMGRVLIIFVTVCALFVLSLFCAEEPSPKKKAETSLKIQRCAESEAQTTRIVLKDGGKSEIYGDGAEASLAGVNILGAGKYEISGVLKDGQIYAEAEEGLELVFDNVKVTSSKGAALTVMGKNAKLVLADGSVNKLADAYEYGGGEYTAGCVSAENSLVIGGSGTLLINGNYADGISCGEELRIEGGSVNVSAVRNALKGENIVLEGGDVVFV
;
A
#
# COMPACT_ATOMS: atom_id res chain seq x y z
N MET A 1 64.82 -28.70 26.31
CA MET A 1 64.08 -29.27 25.14
C MET A 1 63.64 -28.14 24.20
N LYS A 2 63.40 -28.41 22.90
CA LYS A 2 62.73 -27.57 21.85
C LYS A 2 63.12 -26.07 21.79
N LYS A 3 63.86 -25.49 20.82
CA LYS A 3 64.16 -25.74 19.39
C LYS A 3 63.02 -25.38 18.39
N THR A 4 63.00 -24.11 17.93
CA THR A 4 62.51 -23.56 16.62
C THR A 4 62.86 -22.04 16.63
N ASN A 5 63.72 -21.41 15.79
CA ASN A 5 63.93 -21.42 14.32
C ASN A 5 62.66 -21.03 13.53
N ARG A 6 62.65 -20.11 12.55
CA ARG A 6 63.77 -19.43 11.84
C ARG A 6 63.26 -18.16 11.10
N LYS A 7 63.99 -17.04 11.11
CA LYS A 7 63.78 -15.90 10.17
C LYS A 7 64.54 -16.14 8.85
N SER A 8 64.17 -15.34 7.83
CA SER A 8 64.82 -15.08 6.53
C SER A 8 64.83 -16.15 5.42
N ARG A 9 64.23 -15.77 4.28
CA ARG A 9 64.63 -16.11 2.90
C ARG A 9 64.43 -14.82 2.08
N ILE A 10 65.50 -14.10 1.74
CA ILE A 10 66.43 -14.33 0.61
C ILE A 10 65.79 -13.93 -0.73
N PHE A 11 66.20 -12.75 -1.18
CA PHE A 11 66.02 -12.23 -2.54
C PHE A 11 66.98 -12.95 -3.50
N ARG A 12 66.49 -13.42 -4.65
CA ARG A 12 67.35 -13.85 -5.77
C ARG A 12 66.78 -13.34 -7.10
N ARG A 13 67.58 -12.53 -7.79
CA ARG A 13 67.45 -12.23 -9.24
C ARG A 13 68.00 -13.40 -10.07
N THR A 14 67.88 -13.26 -11.39
CA THR A 14 68.35 -14.16 -12.48
C THR A 14 67.43 -15.36 -12.75
N SER A 15 67.21 -15.79 -14.00
CA SER A 15 67.89 -15.44 -15.26
C SER A 15 66.92 -15.40 -16.47
N LEU A 16 67.28 -14.67 -17.53
CA LEU A 16 66.66 -14.84 -18.85
C LEU A 16 67.10 -16.17 -19.47
N GLN A 17 66.20 -16.86 -20.17
CA GLN A 17 66.59 -17.74 -21.28
C GLN A 17 66.07 -17.21 -22.62
N LYS A 18 66.91 -17.36 -23.65
CA LYS A 18 66.66 -16.96 -25.04
C LYS A 18 65.71 -17.94 -25.74
N GLY A 19 64.83 -17.43 -26.61
CA GLY A 19 64.13 -18.23 -27.61
C GLY A 19 63.27 -17.39 -28.56
N ASN A 20 63.55 -17.46 -29.87
CA ASN A 20 62.71 -16.97 -30.98
C ASN A 20 62.30 -15.48 -31.02
N MET A 21 63.28 -14.57 -30.87
CA MET A 21 63.12 -13.12 -31.09
C MET A 21 62.97 -12.68 -32.57
N GLY A 22 62.60 -13.61 -33.47
CA GLY A 22 62.58 -13.39 -34.94
C GLY A 22 61.21 -13.11 -35.57
N ARG A 23 60.10 -13.26 -34.82
CA ARG A 23 58.73 -13.14 -35.38
C ARG A 23 57.85 -12.05 -34.74
N VAL A 24 58.26 -11.46 -33.62
CA VAL A 24 57.49 -10.41 -32.92
C VAL A 24 57.88 -8.99 -33.40
N LEU A 25 59.11 -8.82 -33.89
CA LEU A 25 59.66 -7.50 -34.24
C LEU A 25 59.09 -6.88 -35.53
N ILE A 26 58.44 -7.67 -36.39
CA ILE A 26 57.94 -7.21 -37.70
C ILE A 26 56.52 -6.61 -37.61
N ILE A 27 55.70 -7.03 -36.63
CA ILE A 27 54.30 -6.60 -36.51
C ILE A 27 54.18 -5.23 -35.81
N PHE A 28 55.13 -4.88 -34.93
CA PHE A 28 55.12 -3.58 -34.24
C PHE A 28 55.59 -2.39 -35.11
N VAL A 29 56.28 -2.64 -36.22
CA VAL A 29 56.83 -1.58 -37.10
C VAL A 29 55.78 -1.03 -38.07
N THR A 30 54.73 -1.80 -38.39
CA THR A 30 53.70 -1.41 -39.36
C THR A 30 52.47 -0.73 -38.76
N VAL A 31 52.24 -0.83 -37.45
CA VAL A 31 51.07 -0.21 -36.77
C VAL A 31 51.37 1.22 -36.28
N CYS A 32 52.63 1.54 -35.96
CA CYS A 32 53.03 2.89 -35.54
C CYS A 32 53.18 3.91 -36.69
N ALA A 33 53.08 3.47 -37.95
CA ALA A 33 53.32 4.32 -39.13
C ALA A 33 52.05 4.97 -39.73
N LEU A 34 50.86 4.72 -39.15
CA LEU A 34 49.58 5.26 -39.64
C LEU A 34 48.91 6.27 -38.69
N PHE A 35 49.58 6.69 -37.61
CA PHE A 35 48.95 7.53 -36.57
C PHE A 35 49.54 8.94 -36.38
N VAL A 36 50.68 9.29 -37.00
CA VAL A 36 51.29 10.62 -36.82
C VAL A 36 51.97 11.12 -38.09
N LEU A 37 51.23 11.86 -38.95
CA LEU A 37 51.73 13.02 -39.73
C LEU A 37 50.64 13.68 -40.60
N SER A 38 49.68 14.34 -39.95
CA SER A 38 48.97 15.49 -40.54
C SER A 38 48.62 16.51 -39.44
N LEU A 39 49.68 17.09 -38.85
CA LEU A 39 49.58 18.30 -38.03
C LEU A 39 49.40 19.52 -38.96
N PHE A 40 48.37 20.32 -38.74
CA PHE A 40 48.39 21.76 -39.06
C PHE A 40 47.42 22.50 -38.12
N CYS A 41 47.93 23.49 -37.38
CA CYS A 41 47.18 24.28 -36.39
C CYS A 41 46.43 25.46 -37.02
N ALA A 42 45.35 25.94 -36.39
CA ALA A 42 44.83 27.31 -36.47
C ALA A 42 43.68 27.58 -35.47
N GLU A 43 43.78 28.66 -34.68
CA GLU A 43 42.87 29.04 -33.56
C GLU A 43 42.79 30.58 -33.41
N GLU A 44 41.78 31.26 -32.83
CA GLU A 44 40.41 30.92 -32.37
C GLU A 44 39.41 31.61 -33.36
N PRO A 45 38.46 32.54 -33.06
CA PRO A 45 37.71 32.88 -31.84
C PRO A 45 36.19 32.62 -31.86
N SER A 46 35.62 32.56 -30.66
CA SER A 46 34.19 32.50 -30.27
C SER A 46 33.44 33.87 -30.48
N PRO A 47 32.11 34.10 -30.16
CA PRO A 47 31.24 33.31 -29.26
C PRO A 47 29.65 33.36 -29.39
N LYS A 48 28.96 32.56 -28.51
CA LYS A 48 27.59 32.72 -27.86
C LYS A 48 26.25 32.08 -28.39
N LYS A 49 25.87 30.98 -27.69
CA LYS A 49 24.65 30.71 -26.85
C LYS A 49 23.27 30.18 -27.37
N LYS A 50 22.76 29.22 -26.55
CA LYS A 50 21.41 28.62 -26.31
C LYS A 50 21.12 27.28 -27.03
N ALA A 51 20.55 26.25 -26.39
CA ALA A 51 20.24 25.99 -24.96
C ALA A 51 20.22 24.47 -24.66
N GLU A 52 20.25 24.08 -23.38
CA GLU A 52 20.38 22.70 -22.90
C GLU A 52 19.03 21.97 -22.78
N THR A 53 19.00 20.65 -23.03
CA THR A 53 18.00 19.73 -22.43
C THR A 53 18.66 18.39 -22.13
N SER A 54 18.63 17.97 -20.86
CA SER A 54 19.22 16.72 -20.39
C SER A 54 18.19 15.59 -20.33
N LEU A 55 18.46 14.49 -21.04
CA LEU A 55 17.68 13.25 -20.93
C LEU A 55 18.02 12.54 -19.60
N LYS A 56 17.41 13.02 -18.51
CA LYS A 56 17.25 12.19 -17.31
C LYS A 56 16.35 11.01 -17.67
N ILE A 57 16.86 9.79 -17.52
CA ILE A 57 16.01 8.61 -17.40
C ILE A 57 15.32 8.72 -16.04
N GLN A 58 14.15 9.39 -16.05
CA GLN A 58 13.30 9.48 -14.89
C GLN A 58 12.66 8.11 -14.67
N ARG A 59 13.29 7.31 -13.82
CA ARG A 59 12.66 6.13 -13.24
C ARG A 59 11.48 6.65 -12.41
N CYS A 60 10.28 6.59 -12.96
CA CYS A 60 9.06 6.70 -12.18
C CYS A 60 9.10 5.55 -11.17
N ALA A 61 9.51 5.86 -9.94
CA ALA A 61 9.13 5.05 -8.81
C ALA A 61 7.62 5.26 -8.68
N GLU A 62 6.86 4.30 -9.19
CA GLU A 62 5.53 4.05 -8.69
C GLU A 62 5.69 3.89 -7.17
N SER A 63 5.14 4.83 -6.42
CA SER A 63 5.08 4.68 -4.97
C SER A 63 4.06 3.58 -4.71
N GLU A 64 4.56 2.35 -4.59
CA GLU A 64 3.83 1.22 -3.99
C GLU A 64 3.11 1.77 -2.75
N ALA A 65 1.81 1.96 -2.85
CA ALA A 65 1.01 2.50 -1.76
C ALA A 65 1.10 1.47 -0.62
N GLN A 66 1.86 1.80 0.41
CA GLN A 66 2.17 0.87 1.50
C GLN A 66 0.86 0.36 2.08
N THR A 67 0.58 -0.91 1.79
CA THR A 67 -0.69 -1.54 2.14
C THR A 67 -0.54 -2.22 3.49
N THR A 68 -1.34 -1.79 4.47
CA THR A 68 -1.33 -2.37 5.80
C THR A 68 -2.31 -3.53 5.86
N ARG A 69 -1.83 -4.74 6.16
CA ARG A 69 -2.69 -5.92 6.27
C ARG A 69 -3.13 -6.13 7.72
N ILE A 70 -4.41 -6.38 7.92
CA ILE A 70 -5.06 -6.57 9.23
C ILE A 70 -5.77 -7.93 9.26
N VAL A 71 -5.48 -8.74 10.26
CA VAL A 71 -6.19 -9.99 10.56
C VAL A 71 -6.88 -9.85 11.91
N LEU A 72 -8.20 -9.63 11.87
CA LEU A 72 -9.06 -9.38 13.02
C LEU A 72 -9.13 -10.60 13.96
N LYS A 73 -8.87 -10.38 15.25
CA LYS A 73 -9.00 -11.39 16.32
C LYS A 73 -9.46 -10.76 17.64
N ASP A 74 -10.39 -11.44 18.31
CA ASP A 74 -10.97 -11.03 19.59
C ASP A 74 -9.94 -10.67 20.68
N GLY A 75 -10.28 -9.68 21.52
CA GLY A 75 -9.56 -9.38 22.76
C GLY A 75 -8.18 -8.76 22.57
N GLY A 76 -8.04 -7.82 21.63
CA GLY A 76 -6.78 -7.09 21.38
C GLY A 76 -5.68 -7.93 20.73
N LYS A 77 -6.05 -8.99 19.99
CA LYS A 77 -5.11 -9.94 19.37
C LYS A 77 -5.05 -9.83 17.84
N SER A 78 -5.70 -8.82 17.25
CA SER A 78 -5.64 -8.58 15.81
C SER A 78 -4.19 -8.40 15.37
N GLU A 79 -3.79 -9.09 14.31
CA GLU A 79 -2.44 -9.03 13.76
C GLU A 79 -2.39 -7.94 12.68
N ILE A 80 -1.41 -7.04 12.78
CA ILE A 80 -1.26 -5.88 11.90
C ILE A 80 0.13 -5.93 11.28
N TYR A 81 0.19 -5.80 9.96
CA TYR A 81 1.41 -5.83 9.16
C TYR A 81 1.47 -4.57 8.30
N GLY A 82 2.13 -3.53 8.83
CA GLY A 82 2.18 -2.19 8.25
C GLY A 82 1.98 -1.13 9.33
N ASP A 83 1.82 0.11 8.89
CA ASP A 83 1.66 1.29 9.75
C ASP A 83 0.20 1.82 9.70
N GLY A 84 -0.12 2.81 10.53
CA GLY A 84 -1.42 3.50 10.49
C GLY A 84 -2.59 2.78 11.16
N ALA A 85 -2.39 1.60 11.76
CA ALA A 85 -3.41 0.88 12.51
C ALA A 85 -2.89 0.27 13.82
N GLU A 86 -3.75 0.18 14.83
CA GLU A 86 -3.47 -0.41 16.14
C GLU A 86 -4.59 -1.38 16.59
N ALA A 87 -4.20 -2.44 17.28
CA ALA A 87 -5.14 -3.40 17.86
C ALA A 87 -5.51 -3.00 19.30
N SER A 88 -6.79 -3.07 19.65
CA SER A 88 -7.29 -2.70 20.98
C SER A 88 -8.23 -3.77 21.54
N LEU A 89 -8.54 -3.72 22.84
CA LEU A 89 -9.55 -4.60 23.43
C LEU A 89 -10.96 -4.41 22.83
N ALA A 90 -11.21 -3.27 22.16
CA ALA A 90 -12.46 -2.97 21.48
C ALA A 90 -12.46 -3.34 19.99
N GLY A 91 -11.33 -3.81 19.42
CA GLY A 91 -11.23 -4.18 18.01
C GLY A 91 -9.94 -3.64 17.37
N VAL A 92 -10.09 -2.82 16.33
CA VAL A 92 -8.97 -2.19 15.61
C VAL A 92 -9.27 -0.73 15.34
N ASN A 93 -8.30 0.13 15.61
CA ASN A 93 -8.32 1.55 15.24
C ASN A 93 -7.39 1.75 14.03
N ILE A 94 -7.87 2.41 12.99
CA ILE A 94 -7.12 2.84 11.81
C ILE A 94 -7.04 4.37 11.89
N LEU A 95 -5.85 4.93 12.02
CA LEU A 95 -5.61 6.33 12.41
C LEU A 95 -4.76 7.08 11.37
N GLY A 96 -4.90 6.74 10.10
CA GLY A 96 -4.17 7.35 9.00
C GLY A 96 -4.69 6.99 7.63
N ALA A 97 -4.48 7.88 6.67
CA ALA A 97 -4.75 7.63 5.25
C ALA A 97 -3.94 6.44 4.71
N GLY A 98 -4.43 5.80 3.65
CA GLY A 98 -3.80 4.64 3.03
C GLY A 98 -4.76 3.51 2.70
N LYS A 99 -4.20 2.37 2.29
CA LYS A 99 -4.94 1.16 1.93
C LYS A 99 -4.77 0.09 3.00
N TYR A 100 -5.88 -0.46 3.46
CA TYR A 100 -5.94 -1.46 4.52
C TYR A 100 -6.62 -2.73 4.01
N GLU A 101 -5.89 -3.85 3.98
CA GLU A 101 -6.43 -5.16 3.60
C GLU A 101 -6.83 -5.94 4.84
N ILE A 102 -8.14 -6.05 5.07
CA ILE A 102 -8.74 -6.48 6.33
C ILE A 102 -9.43 -7.83 6.14
N SER A 103 -9.17 -8.76 7.04
CA SER A 103 -9.73 -10.12 7.03
C SER A 103 -9.96 -10.63 8.45
N GLY A 104 -10.71 -11.72 8.61
CA GLY A 104 -10.89 -12.39 9.91
C GLY A 104 -12.15 -11.97 10.68
N VAL A 105 -12.15 -12.15 12.01
CA VAL A 105 -13.37 -12.08 12.83
C VAL A 105 -13.17 -11.31 14.15
N LEU A 106 -14.06 -10.35 14.40
CA LEU A 106 -14.38 -9.84 15.74
C LEU A 106 -15.79 -10.31 16.13
N LYS A 107 -15.93 -11.04 17.23
CA LYS A 107 -17.22 -11.47 17.79
C LYS A 107 -17.86 -10.43 18.71
N ASP A 108 -17.02 -9.61 19.34
CA ASP A 108 -17.43 -8.39 20.06
C ASP A 108 -16.34 -7.34 19.85
N GLY A 109 -16.63 -6.34 19.02
CA GLY A 109 -15.72 -5.23 18.73
C GLY A 109 -16.14 -4.41 17.51
N GLN A 110 -15.30 -3.44 17.17
CA GLN A 110 -15.52 -2.45 16.13
C GLN A 110 -14.26 -2.30 15.26
N ILE A 111 -14.46 -1.99 13.98
CA ILE A 111 -13.43 -1.35 13.16
C ILE A 111 -13.70 0.16 13.24
N TYR A 112 -12.82 0.90 13.91
CA TYR A 112 -12.85 2.35 13.92
C TYR A 112 -11.78 2.85 12.95
N ALA A 113 -12.13 3.75 12.04
CA ALA A 113 -11.20 4.36 11.10
C ALA A 113 -11.37 5.87 11.09
N GLU A 114 -10.27 6.60 11.20
CA GLU A 114 -10.22 8.06 11.22
C GLU A 114 -9.08 8.52 10.32
N ALA A 115 -9.41 9.23 9.24
CA ALA A 115 -8.43 9.69 8.27
C ALA A 115 -8.83 11.01 7.61
N GLU A 116 -7.90 11.96 7.63
CA GLU A 116 -8.07 13.27 6.97
C GLU A 116 -7.84 13.23 5.45
N GLU A 117 -7.30 12.14 4.92
CA GLU A 117 -7.02 11.97 3.49
C GLU A 117 -7.29 10.52 3.07
N GLY A 118 -7.18 10.22 1.78
CA GLY A 118 -7.73 9.02 1.13
C GLY A 118 -7.57 7.71 1.93
N LEU A 119 -8.71 7.16 2.33
CA LEU A 119 -8.82 5.91 3.08
C LEU A 119 -9.48 4.83 2.21
N GLU A 120 -8.77 3.73 1.97
CA GLU A 120 -9.32 2.54 1.30
C GLU A 120 -9.31 1.34 2.26
N LEU A 121 -10.50 0.82 2.56
CA LEU A 121 -10.71 -0.40 3.34
C LEU A 121 -11.06 -1.53 2.37
N VAL A 122 -10.19 -2.51 2.20
CA VAL A 122 -10.45 -3.72 1.42
C VAL A 122 -10.87 -4.83 2.36
N PHE A 123 -12.13 -5.25 2.26
CA PHE A 123 -12.70 -6.31 3.08
C PHE A 123 -12.62 -7.66 2.34
N ASP A 124 -11.84 -8.58 2.91
CA ASP A 124 -11.71 -9.97 2.48
C ASP A 124 -12.16 -10.92 3.62
N ASN A 125 -13.41 -11.35 3.54
CA ASN A 125 -14.04 -12.28 4.48
C ASN A 125 -14.07 -11.77 5.93
N VAL A 126 -14.30 -10.46 6.08
CA VAL A 126 -14.44 -9.74 7.36
C VAL A 126 -15.76 -10.10 8.04
N LYS A 127 -15.71 -10.44 9.33
CA LYS A 127 -16.92 -10.59 10.16
C LYS A 127 -16.78 -9.80 11.44
N VAL A 128 -17.66 -8.82 11.67
CA VAL A 128 -17.66 -8.00 12.89
C VAL A 128 -19.05 -8.04 13.51
N THR A 129 -19.09 -8.32 14.80
CA THR A 129 -20.24 -8.08 15.66
C THR A 129 -19.81 -7.18 16.81
N SER A 130 -20.61 -6.16 17.11
CA SER A 130 -20.37 -5.21 18.20
C SER A 130 -21.52 -5.30 19.22
N SER A 131 -21.21 -5.43 20.51
CA SER A 131 -22.24 -5.40 21.56
C SER A 131 -22.54 -4.01 22.12
N LYS A 132 -21.88 -2.95 21.63
CA LYS A 132 -21.90 -1.60 22.23
C LYS A 132 -22.21 -0.44 21.28
N GLY A 133 -22.20 -0.67 19.97
CA GLY A 133 -22.37 0.37 18.96
C GLY A 133 -22.25 -0.20 17.55
N ALA A 134 -21.82 0.64 16.61
CA ALA A 134 -21.59 0.26 15.22
C ALA A 134 -20.50 -0.83 15.10
N ALA A 135 -20.53 -1.57 13.98
CA ALA A 135 -19.50 -2.54 13.61
C ALA A 135 -18.35 -1.87 12.83
N LEU A 136 -18.67 -0.87 12.01
CA LEU A 136 -17.71 -0.02 11.29
C LEU A 136 -18.07 1.45 11.53
N THR A 137 -17.09 2.24 11.98
CA THR A 137 -17.18 3.70 12.05
C THR A 137 -16.03 4.32 11.27
N VAL A 138 -16.35 5.28 10.42
CA VAL A 138 -15.42 6.06 9.61
C VAL A 138 -15.59 7.55 9.95
N MET A 139 -14.51 8.18 10.38
CA MET A 139 -14.41 9.59 10.77
C MET A 139 -13.36 10.31 9.89
N GLY A 140 -13.40 11.64 9.86
CA GLY A 140 -12.61 12.44 8.93
C GLY A 140 -13.27 12.48 7.55
N LYS A 141 -12.48 12.42 6.47
CA LYS A 141 -12.96 12.66 5.10
C LYS A 141 -13.55 11.40 4.43
N ASN A 142 -13.53 11.37 3.11
CA ASN A 142 -14.18 10.35 2.30
C ASN A 142 -13.40 9.03 2.32
N ALA A 143 -14.11 7.91 2.43
CA ALA A 143 -13.53 6.58 2.41
C ALA A 143 -14.11 5.70 1.29
N LYS A 144 -13.31 4.73 0.85
CA LYS A 144 -13.73 3.66 -0.06
C LYS A 144 -13.71 2.31 0.65
N LEU A 145 -14.83 1.60 0.63
CA LEU A 145 -14.96 0.21 1.06
C LEU A 145 -15.00 -0.69 -0.19
N VAL A 146 -13.95 -1.50 -0.37
CA VAL A 146 -13.82 -2.44 -1.49
C VAL A 146 -14.09 -3.87 -0.98
N LEU A 147 -15.11 -4.51 -1.55
CA LEU A 147 -15.47 -5.90 -1.26
C LEU A 147 -14.66 -6.82 -2.19
N ALA A 148 -13.68 -7.53 -1.62
CA ALA A 148 -12.78 -8.39 -2.39
C ALA A 148 -13.55 -9.49 -3.15
N ASP A 149 -13.04 -9.91 -4.31
CA ASP A 149 -13.75 -10.85 -5.17
C ASP A 149 -14.00 -12.21 -4.47
N GLY A 150 -15.21 -12.75 -4.63
CA GLY A 150 -15.65 -13.98 -3.94
C GLY A 150 -15.74 -13.91 -2.41
N SER A 151 -15.42 -12.77 -1.77
CA SER A 151 -15.49 -12.63 -0.32
C SER A 151 -16.93 -12.48 0.20
N VAL A 152 -17.18 -12.96 1.42
CA VAL A 152 -18.46 -12.73 2.13
C VAL A 152 -18.20 -12.04 3.45
N ASN A 153 -18.52 -10.76 3.47
CA ASN A 153 -18.29 -9.87 4.60
C ASN A 153 -19.59 -9.67 5.39
N LYS A 154 -19.54 -9.68 6.72
CA LYS A 154 -20.72 -9.51 7.58
C LYS A 154 -20.46 -8.52 8.71
N LEU A 155 -21.35 -7.55 8.87
CA LEU A 155 -21.34 -6.56 9.93
C LEU A 155 -22.66 -6.64 10.72
N ALA A 156 -22.56 -6.56 12.05
CA ALA A 156 -23.71 -6.48 12.95
C ALA A 156 -23.40 -5.55 14.12
N ASP A 157 -24.25 -4.57 14.37
CA ASP A 157 -24.16 -3.65 15.52
C ASP A 157 -24.87 -4.20 16.76
N ALA A 158 -24.85 -3.41 17.83
CA ALA A 158 -25.60 -3.67 19.05
C ALA A 158 -27.11 -3.49 18.83
N TYR A 159 -27.93 -4.09 19.71
CA TYR A 159 -29.37 -3.82 19.77
C TYR A 159 -29.71 -2.50 20.48
N GLU A 160 -28.80 -1.98 21.30
CA GLU A 160 -28.93 -0.72 22.03
C GLU A 160 -27.57 -0.02 22.10
N TYR A 161 -27.54 1.29 21.94
CA TYR A 161 -26.32 2.10 22.05
C TYR A 161 -26.33 2.86 23.39
N GLY A 162 -25.17 2.98 24.04
CA GLY A 162 -25.02 3.50 25.42
C GLY A 162 -25.33 4.99 25.66
N GLY A 163 -25.96 5.68 24.70
CA GLY A 163 -26.37 7.10 24.76
C GLY A 163 -25.49 8.05 23.95
N GLY A 164 -26.13 8.89 23.13
CA GLY A 164 -25.50 9.95 22.33
C GLY A 164 -26.42 10.45 21.21
N GLU A 165 -26.30 11.71 20.78
CA GLU A 165 -27.11 12.34 19.71
C GLU A 165 -26.63 11.99 18.28
N TYR A 166 -26.10 10.79 18.07
CA TYR A 166 -25.79 10.29 16.72
C TYR A 166 -26.48 8.97 16.49
N THR A 167 -27.47 8.98 15.60
CA THR A 167 -28.19 7.77 15.17
C THR A 167 -27.31 6.99 14.19
N ALA A 168 -26.17 6.50 14.67
CA ALA A 168 -25.19 5.81 13.87
C ALA A 168 -25.67 4.41 13.50
N GLY A 169 -25.71 4.11 12.20
CA GLY A 169 -26.03 2.79 11.70
C GLY A 169 -24.93 1.77 11.99
N CYS A 170 -25.18 0.51 11.59
CA CYS A 170 -24.19 -0.57 11.75
C CYS A 170 -22.87 -0.27 11.01
N VAL A 171 -22.98 0.37 9.85
CA VAL A 171 -21.90 1.16 9.23
C VAL A 171 -22.23 2.63 9.41
N SER A 172 -21.28 3.40 9.94
CA SER A 172 -21.38 4.85 10.08
C SER A 172 -20.19 5.54 9.42
N ALA A 173 -20.43 6.55 8.60
CA ALA A 173 -19.40 7.44 8.05
C ALA A 173 -19.74 8.91 8.32
N GLU A 174 -18.78 9.69 8.79
CA GLU A 174 -18.97 11.11 9.10
C GLU A 174 -19.28 11.94 7.85
N ASN A 175 -18.52 11.74 6.77
CA ASN A 175 -18.74 12.40 5.48
C ASN A 175 -19.23 11.39 4.42
N SER A 176 -18.51 11.22 3.31
CA SER A 176 -18.94 10.36 2.20
C SER A 176 -18.30 8.96 2.21
N LEU A 177 -19.07 7.93 1.84
CA LEU A 177 -18.63 6.54 1.73
C LEU A 177 -18.93 5.97 0.34
N VAL A 178 -17.91 5.42 -0.33
CA VAL A 178 -18.05 4.69 -1.59
C VAL A 178 -17.90 3.19 -1.34
N ILE A 179 -18.88 2.39 -1.75
CA ILE A 179 -18.85 0.92 -1.66
C ILE A 179 -18.70 0.35 -3.07
N GLY A 180 -17.76 -0.56 -3.28
CA GLY A 180 -17.54 -1.20 -4.58
C GLY A 180 -16.83 -2.55 -4.48
N GLY A 181 -16.33 -3.05 -5.61
CA GLY A 181 -15.80 -4.41 -5.75
C GLY A 181 -16.87 -5.39 -6.23
N SER A 182 -16.61 -6.69 -6.07
CA SER A 182 -17.50 -7.79 -6.51
C SER A 182 -17.91 -8.74 -5.38
N GLY A 183 -17.34 -8.59 -4.19
CA GLY A 183 -17.70 -9.37 -3.01
C GLY A 183 -19.10 -9.08 -2.46
N THR A 184 -19.47 -9.84 -1.44
CA THR A 184 -20.74 -9.67 -0.70
C THR A 184 -20.53 -8.91 0.60
N LEU A 185 -21.47 -8.02 0.93
CA LEU A 185 -21.58 -7.32 2.20
C LEU A 185 -22.98 -7.58 2.80
N LEU A 186 -23.01 -8.18 3.99
CA LEU A 186 -24.22 -8.47 4.75
C LEU A 186 -24.25 -7.59 6.00
N ILE A 187 -25.24 -6.70 6.10
CA ILE A 187 -25.38 -5.76 7.21
C ILE A 187 -26.64 -6.07 8.01
N ASN A 188 -26.47 -6.16 9.32
CA ASN A 188 -27.53 -6.26 10.31
C ASN A 188 -27.50 -5.00 11.20
N GLY A 189 -28.31 -3.99 10.87
CA GLY A 189 -28.57 -2.80 11.68
C GLY A 189 -29.66 -3.05 12.72
N ASN A 190 -29.28 -3.66 13.84
CA ASN A 190 -30.14 -4.10 14.92
C ASN A 190 -30.60 -2.94 15.83
N TYR A 191 -29.88 -1.81 15.88
CA TYR A 191 -30.30 -0.64 16.67
C TYR A 191 -31.17 0.33 15.89
N ALA A 192 -30.68 0.79 14.73
CA ALA A 192 -31.34 1.84 13.95
C ALA A 192 -31.14 1.64 12.44
N ASP A 193 -30.14 2.29 11.85
CA ASP A 193 -29.90 2.25 10.40
C ASP A 193 -28.88 1.17 10.03
N GLY A 194 -28.92 0.69 8.78
CA GLY A 194 -27.93 -0.25 8.26
C GLY A 194 -26.62 0.46 7.92
N ILE A 195 -26.69 1.39 6.98
CA ILE A 195 -25.59 2.29 6.59
C ILE A 195 -26.05 3.73 6.81
N SER A 196 -25.27 4.51 7.55
CA SER A 196 -25.47 5.95 7.75
C SER A 196 -24.23 6.73 7.33
N CYS A 197 -24.41 7.70 6.44
CA CYS A 197 -23.38 8.65 6.00
C CYS A 197 -23.85 10.08 6.28
N GLY A 198 -22.93 11.00 6.58
CA GLY A 198 -23.28 12.42 6.73
C GLY A 198 -23.53 13.12 5.39
N GLU A 199 -22.76 12.77 4.36
CA GLU A 199 -22.84 13.38 3.03
C GLU A 199 -23.37 12.37 1.97
N GLU A 200 -22.50 11.87 1.09
CA GLU A 200 -22.84 10.95 0.01
C GLU A 200 -22.55 9.49 0.36
N LEU A 201 -23.56 8.62 0.21
CA LEU A 201 -23.37 7.18 0.08
C LEU A 201 -23.42 6.79 -1.40
N ARG A 202 -22.34 6.23 -1.93
CA ARG A 202 -22.26 5.72 -3.30
C ARG A 202 -22.05 4.21 -3.31
N ILE A 203 -22.86 3.47 -4.07
CA ILE A 203 -22.66 2.03 -4.31
C ILE A 203 -22.36 1.82 -5.80
N GLU A 204 -21.11 1.48 -6.10
CA GLU A 204 -20.56 1.23 -7.44
C GLU A 204 -20.63 -0.26 -7.82
N GLY A 205 -20.70 -1.17 -6.84
CA GLY A 205 -20.62 -2.63 -7.07
C GLY A 205 -20.76 -3.49 -5.82
N GLY A 206 -20.70 -4.81 -6.02
CA GLY A 206 -20.85 -5.85 -4.99
C GLY A 206 -22.28 -6.34 -4.80
N SER A 207 -22.48 -7.34 -3.94
CA SER A 207 -23.81 -7.74 -3.45
C SER A 207 -24.00 -7.18 -2.03
N VAL A 208 -24.81 -6.15 -1.88
CA VAL A 208 -24.98 -5.38 -0.64
C VAL A 208 -26.38 -5.66 -0.08
N ASN A 209 -26.45 -6.56 0.90
CA ASN A 209 -27.70 -6.93 1.56
C ASN A 209 -27.76 -6.25 2.93
N VAL A 210 -28.76 -5.38 3.13
CA VAL A 210 -28.89 -4.57 4.34
C VAL A 210 -30.24 -4.81 4.98
N SER A 211 -30.24 -5.37 6.19
CA SER A 211 -31.41 -5.38 7.06
C SER A 211 -31.22 -4.38 8.19
N ALA A 212 -32.24 -3.58 8.49
CA ALA A 212 -32.16 -2.50 9.46
C ALA A 212 -33.52 -2.25 10.14
N VAL A 213 -33.51 -1.88 11.41
CA VAL A 213 -34.73 -1.56 12.17
C VAL A 213 -35.43 -0.29 11.68
N ARG A 214 -34.67 0.69 11.16
CA ARG A 214 -35.18 2.02 10.78
C ARG A 214 -35.00 2.34 9.30
N ASN A 215 -33.79 2.70 8.85
CA ASN A 215 -33.49 2.89 7.43
C ASN A 215 -32.38 1.92 7.00
N ALA A 216 -32.54 1.21 5.89
CA ALA A 216 -31.44 0.40 5.35
C ALA A 216 -30.25 1.29 4.98
N LEU A 217 -30.50 2.36 4.21
CA LEU A 217 -29.52 3.38 3.84
C LEU A 217 -29.96 4.76 4.32
N LYS A 218 -29.01 5.54 4.85
CA LYS A 218 -29.20 6.93 5.28
C LYS A 218 -28.01 7.78 4.82
N GLY A 219 -28.29 8.90 4.19
CA GLY A 219 -27.32 9.90 3.71
C GLY A 219 -28.04 11.19 3.30
N GLU A 220 -27.29 12.25 2.97
CA GLU A 220 -27.84 13.42 2.28
C GLU A 220 -28.01 13.15 0.79
N ASN A 221 -27.00 12.52 0.16
CA ASN A 221 -27.09 11.97 -1.19
C ASN A 221 -26.90 10.45 -1.16
N ILE A 222 -27.68 9.72 -1.96
CA ILE A 222 -27.55 8.26 -2.10
C ILE A 222 -27.55 7.94 -3.59
N VAL A 223 -26.43 7.40 -4.08
CA VAL A 223 -26.22 7.10 -5.50
C VAL A 223 -25.94 5.60 -5.66
N LEU A 224 -26.78 4.92 -6.45
CA LEU A 224 -26.63 3.51 -6.77
C LEU A 224 -26.30 3.40 -8.26
N GLU A 225 -25.04 3.12 -8.60
CA GLU A 225 -24.54 3.06 -9.98
C GLU A 225 -24.24 1.63 -10.44
N GLY A 226 -24.12 0.68 -9.50
CA GLY A 226 -23.92 -0.73 -9.78
C GLY A 226 -24.10 -1.62 -8.55
N GLY A 227 -23.88 -2.92 -8.75
CA GLY A 227 -24.08 -3.96 -7.74
C GLY A 227 -25.51 -4.51 -7.69
N ASP A 228 -25.70 -5.47 -6.80
CA ASP A 228 -26.99 -6.06 -6.43
C ASP A 228 -27.29 -5.64 -5.00
N VAL A 229 -28.30 -4.78 -4.80
CA VAL A 229 -28.57 -4.14 -3.51
C VAL A 229 -29.96 -4.52 -3.03
N VAL A 230 -30.03 -5.19 -1.88
CA VAL A 230 -31.28 -5.71 -1.30
C VAL A 230 -31.48 -5.12 0.10
N PHE A 231 -32.71 -4.67 0.36
CA PHE A 231 -33.14 -4.14 1.64
C PHE A 231 -34.17 -5.08 2.27
N VAL A 232 -34.04 -5.38 3.57
CA VAL A 232 -34.88 -6.36 4.30
C VAL A 232 -35.38 -5.82 5.64
#